data_AF-A0A412QHB5-F1
#
_entry.id   AF-A0A412QHB5-F1
#
_cell.length_a   1.000
_cell.length_b   1.000
_cell.length_c   1.000
_cell.angle_alpha   90.00
_cell.angle_beta   90.00
_cell.angle_gamma   90.00
#
_symmetry.space_group_name_H-M   'P 1'
#
loop_
_entity.id
_entity.type
_entity.pdbx_description
1 polymer ?
#
loop_
_entity_poly.entity_id
_entity_poly.type
_entity_poly.pdbx_seq_one_letter_code
_entity_poly.pdbx_strand_id
1 'polypeptide(L)'
;MSMIEECNDIKEFSASSEMENLSELNKFQTEYLKELNIPSDVWEGMSKEAQHEQLGFILERFNEIDAAQYINRESAISEIYSSEIVETYRQLEAPQDYIQIEQISDVLSDCIELRFENWQALELSEKMSVLNELEGRIADIEHRNACPIRAVRMPSHLFGGYSPESKSIDINASYIEQSEYDYNMYREVLDTLIHEGRHAYQDYNVNVCEIHPRHSEVSSWAETMEGGKWGYHGDTSTLLGQRLYEQQSIEIDARNFAMDVLDRFEQKQMV
;
A
#
# COMPACT_ATOMS: atom_id res chain seq x y z
N MET A 1 -42.42 2.86 41.83
CA MET A 1 -42.33 1.81 42.86
C MET A 1 -42.43 0.48 42.14
N SER A 2 -41.29 -0.24 42.02
CA SER A 2 -41.17 -1.70 41.83
C SER A 2 -41.72 -2.29 40.51
N MET A 3 -41.13 -3.26 39.82
CA MET A 3 -39.85 -3.98 39.83
C MET A 3 -39.83 -4.78 38.50
N ILE A 4 -38.65 -4.87 37.88
CA ILE A 4 -38.04 -6.10 37.34
C ILE A 4 -38.92 -7.04 36.50
N GLU A 5 -38.60 -7.16 35.21
CA GLU A 5 -38.59 -8.46 34.53
C GLU A 5 -37.17 -8.72 34.00
N GLU A 6 -36.67 -9.90 34.34
CA GLU A 6 -35.29 -10.33 34.29
C GLU A 6 -34.81 -10.66 32.88
N CYS A 7 -33.52 -10.39 32.70
CA CYS A 7 -32.63 -10.87 31.67
C CYS A 7 -32.66 -12.41 31.57
N ASN A 8 -32.73 -12.95 30.35
CA ASN A 8 -32.07 -14.21 29.97
C ASN A 8 -32.22 -14.40 28.45
N ASP A 9 -31.16 -14.11 27.71
CA ASP A 9 -30.65 -14.92 26.60
C ASP A 9 -29.39 -14.24 26.04
N ILE A 10 -28.36 -14.13 26.89
CA ILE A 10 -27.00 -14.02 26.40
C ILE A 10 -26.61 -15.44 25.97
N LYS A 11 -26.73 -15.72 24.67
CA LYS A 11 -25.98 -16.82 24.06
C LYS A 11 -24.53 -16.38 23.97
N GLU A 12 -23.80 -16.62 25.05
CA GLU A 12 -22.35 -16.69 25.03
C GLU A 12 -21.93 -17.99 24.32
N PHE A 13 -20.94 -17.82 23.44
CA PHE A 13 -19.99 -18.81 22.97
C PHE A 13 -20.44 -19.92 21.99
N SER A 14 -19.95 -19.79 20.75
CA SER A 14 -18.65 -20.36 20.42
C SER A 14 -17.96 -19.60 19.28
N ALA A 15 -17.15 -18.62 19.62
CA ALA A 15 -16.06 -18.16 18.75
C ALA A 15 -14.96 -19.23 18.80
N SER A 16 -15.17 -20.34 18.10
CA SER A 16 -14.18 -21.39 17.90
C SER A 16 -14.61 -22.28 16.74
N SER A 17 -14.17 -21.95 15.52
CA SER A 17 -13.74 -22.92 14.47
C SER A 17 -13.75 -22.39 13.02
N GLU A 18 -14.02 -21.12 12.73
CA GLU A 18 -14.11 -20.65 11.33
C GLU A 18 -13.09 -19.56 10.97
N MET A 19 -11.84 -19.72 11.42
CA MET A 19 -10.68 -18.95 10.93
C MET A 19 -9.67 -19.85 10.19
N GLU A 20 -10.16 -20.91 9.52
CA GLU A 20 -9.27 -21.90 8.87
C GLU A 20 -9.77 -22.44 7.51
N ASN A 21 -10.75 -21.81 6.86
CA ASN A 21 -11.07 -22.12 5.46
C ASN A 21 -10.89 -20.88 4.59
N LEU A 22 -9.65 -20.66 4.13
CA LEU A 22 -9.41 -19.98 2.87
C LEU A 22 -10.20 -20.75 1.80
N SER A 23 -11.10 -20.08 1.08
CA SER A 23 -12.01 -20.78 0.18
C SER A 23 -11.24 -21.34 -1.01
N GLU A 24 -11.22 -22.66 -1.20
CA GLU A 24 -10.69 -23.28 -2.41
C GLU A 24 -11.47 -22.80 -3.66
N LEU A 25 -10.77 -22.66 -4.79
CA LEU A 25 -11.41 -22.33 -6.07
C LEU A 25 -12.43 -23.42 -6.43
N ASN A 26 -13.64 -23.00 -6.79
CA ASN A 26 -14.61 -23.95 -7.33
C ASN A 26 -14.20 -24.40 -8.74
N LYS A 27 -14.82 -25.48 -9.23
CA LYS A 27 -14.49 -26.08 -10.53
C LYS A 27 -14.59 -25.10 -11.70
N PHE A 28 -15.59 -24.21 -11.71
CA PHE A 28 -15.77 -23.25 -12.80
C PHE A 28 -14.71 -22.15 -12.78
N GLN A 29 -14.36 -21.66 -11.60
CA GLN A 29 -13.27 -20.68 -11.42
C GLN A 29 -11.92 -21.27 -11.83
N THR A 30 -11.67 -22.52 -11.44
CA THR A 30 -10.45 -23.25 -11.82
C THR A 30 -10.34 -23.42 -13.34
N GLU A 31 -11.41 -23.84 -14.01
CA GLU A 31 -11.41 -23.98 -15.47
C GLU A 31 -11.27 -22.63 -16.18
N TYR A 32 -11.87 -21.57 -15.64
CA TYR A 32 -11.72 -20.21 -16.17
C TYR A 32 -10.27 -19.72 -16.12
N LEU A 33 -9.57 -19.96 -15.01
CA LEU A 33 -8.15 -19.62 -14.89
C LEU A 33 -7.27 -20.46 -15.83
N LYS A 34 -7.55 -21.76 -15.96
CA LYS A 34 -6.78 -22.67 -16.84
C LYS A 34 -6.75 -22.26 -18.30
N GLU A 35 -7.70 -21.46 -18.79
CA GLU A 35 -7.67 -20.98 -20.17
C GLU A 35 -6.46 -20.07 -20.47
N LEU A 36 -5.87 -19.45 -19.43
CA LEU A 36 -4.63 -18.68 -19.56
C LEU A 36 -3.36 -19.50 -19.31
N ASN A 37 -3.50 -20.81 -19.08
CA ASN A 37 -2.35 -21.66 -18.85
C ASN A 37 -1.53 -21.81 -20.14
N ILE A 38 -0.22 -21.62 -20.02
CA ILE A 38 0.73 -21.75 -21.13
C ILE A 38 1.70 -22.89 -20.79
N PRO A 39 1.98 -23.80 -21.74
CA PRO A 39 3.01 -24.83 -21.56
C PRO A 39 4.38 -24.22 -21.21
N SER A 40 5.13 -24.87 -20.31
CA SER A 40 6.43 -24.36 -19.84
C SER A 40 7.43 -24.05 -20.97
N ASP A 41 7.45 -24.85 -22.04
CA ASP A 41 8.33 -24.64 -23.20
C ASP A 41 7.97 -23.37 -24.00
N VAL A 42 6.69 -23.03 -24.06
CA VAL A 42 6.23 -21.78 -24.66
C VAL A 42 6.56 -20.61 -23.74
N TRP A 43 6.33 -20.75 -22.43
CA TRP A 43 6.66 -19.73 -21.43
C TRP A 43 8.14 -19.36 -21.44
N GLU A 44 9.04 -20.35 -21.42
CA GLU A 44 10.49 -20.15 -21.48
C GLU A 44 10.95 -19.49 -22.79
N GLY A 45 10.21 -19.67 -23.88
CA GLY A 45 10.46 -19.05 -25.16
C GLY A 45 9.96 -17.60 -25.29
N MET A 46 9.18 -17.10 -24.33
CA MET A 46 8.65 -15.74 -24.34
C MET A 46 9.70 -14.72 -23.88
N SER A 47 9.57 -13.46 -24.35
CA SER A 47 10.35 -12.36 -23.77
C SER A 47 9.87 -12.08 -22.34
N LYS A 48 10.70 -11.38 -21.56
CA LYS A 48 10.32 -11.02 -20.19
C LYS A 48 9.07 -10.15 -20.17
N GLU A 49 8.95 -9.21 -21.10
CA GLU A 49 7.79 -8.33 -21.22
C GLU A 49 6.51 -9.14 -21.51
N ALA A 50 6.58 -10.13 -22.40
CA ALA A 50 5.45 -11.00 -22.71
C ALA A 50 5.08 -11.91 -21.52
N GLN A 51 6.07 -12.39 -20.75
CA GLN A 51 5.82 -13.15 -19.51
C GLN A 51 5.06 -12.28 -18.49
N HIS A 52 5.46 -11.02 -18.31
CA HIS A 52 4.78 -10.08 -17.42
C HIS A 52 3.37 -9.76 -17.91
N GLU A 53 3.17 -9.54 -19.22
CA GLU A 53 1.85 -9.30 -19.80
C GLU A 53 0.90 -10.49 -19.58
N GLN A 54 1.38 -11.71 -19.83
CA GLN A 54 0.60 -12.92 -19.61
C GLN A 54 0.23 -13.10 -18.13
N LEU A 55 1.17 -12.83 -17.23
CA LEU A 55 0.92 -12.88 -15.80
C LEU A 55 -0.08 -11.80 -15.37
N GLY A 56 -0.03 -10.62 -15.99
CA GLY A 56 -1.05 -9.58 -15.87
C GLY A 56 -2.46 -10.10 -16.18
N PHE A 57 -2.64 -10.80 -17.31
CA PHE A 57 -3.95 -11.40 -17.65
C PHE A 57 -4.41 -12.44 -16.63
N ILE A 58 -3.48 -13.25 -16.10
CA ILE A 58 -3.78 -14.24 -15.05
C ILE A 58 -4.33 -13.52 -13.81
N LEU A 59 -3.66 -12.44 -13.40
CA LEU A 59 -4.00 -11.67 -12.21
C LEU A 59 -5.31 -10.89 -12.39
N GLU A 60 -5.56 -10.35 -13.58
CA GLU A 60 -6.85 -9.75 -13.95
C GLU A 60 -8.00 -10.75 -13.80
N ARG A 61 -7.83 -12.00 -14.28
CA ARG A 61 -8.88 -13.03 -14.10
C ARG A 61 -9.06 -13.44 -12.65
N PHE A 62 -7.99 -13.45 -11.84
CA PHE A 62 -8.13 -13.64 -10.40
C PHE A 62 -8.98 -12.53 -9.77
N ASN A 63 -8.79 -11.28 -10.20
CA ASN A 63 -9.58 -10.14 -9.72
C ASN A 63 -11.05 -10.19 -10.19
N GLU A 64 -11.33 -10.73 -11.39
CA GLU A 64 -12.70 -10.92 -11.90
C GLU A 64 -13.49 -11.99 -11.15
N ILE A 65 -12.78 -12.97 -10.58
CA ILE A 65 -13.41 -14.00 -9.77
C ILE A 65 -13.76 -13.36 -8.42
N ASP A 66 -15.05 -13.03 -8.24
CA ASP A 66 -15.72 -12.42 -7.06
C ASP A 66 -15.54 -13.17 -5.71
N ALA A 67 -14.60 -14.13 -5.65
CA ALA A 67 -14.10 -14.77 -4.44
C ALA A 67 -12.70 -14.26 -4.04
N ALA A 68 -12.19 -13.23 -4.73
CA ALA A 68 -10.84 -12.67 -4.55
C ALA A 68 -10.54 -12.16 -3.13
N GLN A 69 -11.53 -12.01 -2.25
CA GLN A 69 -11.32 -11.56 -0.86
C GLN A 69 -10.90 -12.68 0.12
N TYR A 70 -10.91 -13.96 -0.31
CA TYR A 70 -10.63 -15.10 0.59
C TYR A 70 -9.84 -16.26 -0.04
N ILE A 71 -9.38 -16.14 -1.29
CA ILE A 71 -8.60 -17.18 -1.97
C ILE A 71 -7.11 -16.92 -1.78
N ASN A 72 -6.36 -17.92 -1.32
CA ASN A 72 -4.90 -17.88 -1.36
C ASN A 72 -4.41 -17.98 -2.82
N ARG A 73 -4.02 -16.84 -3.41
CA ARG A 73 -3.58 -16.74 -4.80
C ARG A 73 -2.33 -17.57 -5.07
N GLU A 74 -1.35 -17.60 -4.18
CA GLU A 74 -0.14 -18.42 -4.37
C GLU A 74 -0.47 -19.92 -4.46
N SER A 75 -1.34 -20.41 -3.58
CA SER A 75 -1.81 -21.80 -3.60
C SER A 75 -2.55 -22.09 -4.90
N ALA A 76 -3.49 -21.23 -5.28
CA ALA A 76 -4.26 -21.38 -6.52
C ALA A 76 -3.37 -21.35 -7.77
N ILE A 77 -2.39 -20.44 -7.83
CA ILE A 77 -1.45 -20.33 -8.95
C ILE A 77 -0.57 -21.58 -9.00
N SER A 78 -0.09 -22.07 -7.85
CA SER A 78 0.73 -23.29 -7.75
C SER A 78 0.00 -24.56 -8.16
N GLU A 79 -1.33 -24.60 -8.00
CA GLU A 79 -2.16 -25.74 -8.43
C GLU A 79 -2.48 -25.72 -9.93
N ILE A 80 -2.56 -24.53 -10.55
CA ILE A 80 -3.07 -24.36 -11.92
C ILE A 80 -1.94 -24.21 -12.94
N TYR A 81 -0.86 -23.51 -12.59
CA TYR A 81 0.19 -23.09 -13.52
C TYR A 81 1.52 -23.79 -13.24
N SER A 82 2.45 -23.70 -14.19
CA SER A 82 3.76 -24.33 -14.06
C SER A 82 4.64 -23.65 -13.02
N SER A 83 5.68 -24.36 -12.56
CA SER A 83 6.67 -23.83 -11.61
C SER A 83 7.34 -22.55 -12.09
N GLU A 84 7.54 -22.38 -13.39
CA GLU A 84 8.18 -21.20 -13.97
C GLU A 84 7.27 -19.97 -13.90
N ILE A 85 5.96 -20.16 -14.09
CA ILE A 85 4.94 -19.10 -13.94
C ILE A 85 4.81 -18.73 -12.46
N VAL A 86 4.76 -19.72 -11.57
CA VAL A 86 4.73 -19.51 -10.11
C VAL A 86 5.97 -18.74 -9.65
N GLU A 87 7.14 -19.09 -10.14
CA GLU A 87 8.39 -18.39 -9.80
C GLU A 87 8.40 -16.95 -10.31
N THR A 88 7.85 -16.70 -11.51
CA THR A 88 7.70 -15.34 -12.04
C THR A 88 6.68 -14.53 -11.24
N TYR A 89 5.60 -15.18 -10.77
CA TYR A 89 4.63 -14.58 -9.85
C TYR A 89 5.25 -14.22 -8.50
N ARG A 90 6.07 -15.10 -7.91
CA ARG A 90 6.83 -14.79 -6.69
C ARG A 90 7.80 -13.64 -6.87
N GLN A 91 8.36 -13.47 -8.07
CA GLN A 91 9.20 -12.33 -8.40
C GLN A 91 8.42 -11.02 -8.51
N LEU A 92 7.09 -11.07 -8.66
CA LEU A 92 6.23 -9.88 -8.59
C LEU A 92 5.86 -9.49 -7.16
N GLU A 93 5.83 -10.45 -6.23
CA GLU A 93 5.53 -10.18 -4.82
C GLU A 93 6.48 -9.11 -4.27
N ALA A 94 5.91 -8.07 -3.69
CA ALA A 94 6.69 -7.03 -3.01
C ALA A 94 7.33 -7.62 -1.75
N PRO A 95 8.50 -7.13 -1.31
CA PRO A 95 9.09 -7.56 -0.05
C PRO A 95 8.13 -7.41 1.12
N GLN A 96 8.31 -8.20 2.18
CA GLN A 96 7.57 -8.04 3.43
C GLN A 96 7.79 -6.63 4.01
N ASP A 97 6.80 -6.08 4.74
CA ASP A 97 6.86 -4.69 5.21
C ASP A 97 8.12 -4.36 6.01
N TYR A 98 8.61 -5.27 6.86
CA TYR A 98 9.86 -5.05 7.60
C TYR A 98 11.10 -4.95 6.68
N ILE A 99 11.08 -5.61 5.52
CA ILE A 99 12.13 -5.50 4.49
C ILE A 99 11.98 -4.17 3.75
N GLN A 100 10.76 -3.79 3.37
CA GLN A 100 10.49 -2.49 2.76
C GLN A 100 10.94 -1.34 3.68
N ILE A 101 10.59 -1.40 4.97
CA ILE A 101 11.01 -0.42 5.99
C ILE A 101 12.53 -0.30 6.06
N GLU A 102 13.25 -1.42 6.10
CA GLU A 102 14.72 -1.41 6.14
C GLU A 102 15.31 -0.81 4.86
N GLN A 103 14.83 -1.22 3.69
CA GLN A 103 15.34 -0.78 2.40
C GLN A 103 15.01 0.70 2.12
N ILE A 104 13.81 1.15 2.45
CA ILE A 104 13.41 2.56 2.31
C ILE A 104 14.24 3.42 3.26
N SER A 105 14.42 3.01 4.52
CA SER A 105 15.28 3.75 5.43
C SER A 105 16.76 3.77 5.00
N ASP A 106 17.26 2.73 4.30
CA ASP A 106 18.58 2.76 3.63
C ASP A 106 18.59 3.80 2.50
N VAL A 107 17.57 3.81 1.63
CA VAL A 107 17.42 4.80 0.56
C VAL A 107 17.47 6.23 1.11
N LEU A 108 16.75 6.51 2.19
CA LEU A 108 16.73 7.83 2.84
C LEU A 108 18.10 8.15 3.46
N SER A 109 18.72 7.17 4.12
CA SER A 109 20.01 7.36 4.79
C SER A 109 21.17 7.59 3.82
N ASP A 110 21.13 6.96 2.65
CA ASP A 110 22.13 7.10 1.59
C ASP A 110 21.98 8.41 0.80
N CYS A 111 20.81 9.06 0.87
CA CYS A 111 20.56 10.34 0.21
C CYS A 111 21.24 11.47 0.97
N ILE A 112 22.36 11.97 0.43
CA ILE A 112 23.16 13.02 1.09
C ILE A 112 22.40 14.34 1.22
N GLU A 113 21.46 14.61 0.32
CA GLU A 113 20.57 15.76 0.31
C GLU A 113 19.61 15.76 1.51
N LEU A 114 19.29 14.60 2.07
CA LEU A 114 18.46 14.46 3.28
C LEU A 114 19.24 14.69 4.59
N ARG A 115 20.54 14.99 4.53
CA ARG A 115 21.18 15.58 5.71
C ARG A 115 20.61 16.98 5.88
N PHE A 116 20.08 17.28 7.06
CA PHE A 116 19.32 18.50 7.29
C PHE A 116 20.08 19.75 6.80
N GLU A 117 21.36 19.88 7.15
CA GLU A 117 22.25 20.96 6.68
C GLU A 117 22.36 21.10 5.15
N ASN A 118 22.29 20.00 4.40
CA ASN A 118 22.27 20.02 2.93
C ASN A 118 20.87 20.37 2.42
N TRP A 119 19.82 19.80 3.03
CA TRP A 119 18.43 20.10 2.70
C TRP A 119 18.11 21.60 2.82
N GLN A 120 18.67 22.27 3.84
CA GLN A 120 18.52 23.71 4.06
C GLN A 120 19.08 24.56 2.91
N ALA A 121 20.04 24.04 2.15
CA ALA A 121 20.68 24.75 1.06
C ALA A 121 19.98 24.57 -0.29
N LEU A 122 19.00 23.66 -0.38
CA LEU A 122 18.30 23.34 -1.63
C LEU A 122 17.18 24.35 -1.91
N GLU A 123 17.08 24.78 -3.16
CA GLU A 123 15.90 25.50 -3.65
C GLU A 123 14.70 24.56 -3.79
N LEU A 124 13.49 25.12 -3.86
CA LEU A 124 12.25 24.34 -3.98
C LEU A 124 12.28 23.34 -5.15
N SER A 125 12.84 23.72 -6.31
CA SER A 125 12.96 22.80 -7.46
C SER A 125 13.92 21.64 -7.22
N GLU A 126 14.98 21.87 -6.44
CA GLU A 126 15.96 20.84 -6.09
C GLU A 126 15.36 19.88 -5.06
N LYS A 127 14.69 20.41 -4.01
CA LYS A 127 13.90 19.61 -3.06
C LYS A 127 12.88 18.73 -3.79
N MET A 128 12.16 19.28 -4.76
CA MET A 128 11.21 18.52 -5.57
C MET A 128 11.86 17.43 -6.42
N SER A 129 13.08 17.66 -6.91
CA SER A 129 13.84 16.64 -7.64
C SER A 129 14.23 15.48 -6.72
N VAL A 130 14.71 15.80 -5.50
CA VAL A 130 15.02 14.81 -4.47
C VAL A 130 13.78 13.99 -4.10
N LEU A 131 12.64 14.65 -3.82
CA LEU A 131 11.40 13.94 -3.46
C LEU A 131 10.91 12.99 -4.57
N ASN A 132 10.99 13.41 -5.84
CA ASN A 132 10.63 12.54 -6.98
C ASN A 132 11.61 11.38 -7.16
N GLU A 133 12.91 11.58 -6.92
CA GLU A 133 13.90 10.51 -6.97
C GLU A 133 13.67 9.47 -5.86
N LEU A 134 13.39 9.95 -4.64
CA LEU A 134 13.07 9.09 -3.51
C LEU A 134 11.82 8.26 -3.77
N GLU A 135 10.73 8.88 -4.24
CA GLU A 135 9.51 8.15 -4.62
C GLU A 135 9.76 7.11 -5.72
N GLY A 136 10.61 7.42 -6.70
CA GLY A 136 11.04 6.43 -7.69
C GLY A 136 11.66 5.19 -7.05
N ARG A 137 12.60 5.38 -6.13
CA ARG A 137 13.28 4.29 -5.42
C ARG A 137 12.38 3.55 -4.44
N ILE A 138 11.46 4.25 -3.77
CA ILE A 138 10.47 3.66 -2.86
C ILE A 138 9.50 2.79 -3.66
N ALA A 139 8.95 3.30 -4.75
CA ALA A 139 8.05 2.57 -5.62
C ALA A 139 8.71 1.31 -6.21
N ASP A 140 10.00 1.40 -6.59
CA ASP A 140 10.78 0.25 -7.04
C ASP A 140 10.92 -0.83 -5.96
N ILE A 141 11.14 -0.45 -4.68
CA ILE A 141 11.16 -1.39 -3.54
C ILE A 141 9.79 -2.03 -3.34
N GLU A 142 8.73 -1.24 -3.47
CA GLU A 142 7.34 -1.65 -3.31
C GLU A 142 6.78 -2.39 -4.54
N HIS A 143 7.61 -2.60 -5.58
CA HIS A 143 7.24 -3.25 -6.84
C HIS A 143 6.02 -2.61 -7.54
N ARG A 144 5.85 -1.29 -7.42
CA ARG A 144 4.80 -0.51 -8.08
C ARG A 144 5.38 0.57 -8.97
N ASN A 145 4.54 1.16 -9.83
CA ASN A 145 4.94 2.35 -10.56
C ASN A 145 5.07 3.56 -9.62
N ALA A 146 6.09 4.39 -9.86
CA ALA A 146 6.31 5.64 -9.13
C ALA A 146 5.21 6.67 -9.41
N CYS A 147 4.82 7.40 -8.36
CA CYS A 147 3.89 8.50 -8.46
C CYS A 147 4.64 9.84 -8.63
N PRO A 148 4.32 10.69 -9.62
CA PRO A 148 4.93 12.00 -9.69
C PRO A 148 4.57 12.84 -8.45
N ILE A 149 5.58 13.38 -7.78
CA ILE A 149 5.40 14.30 -6.65
C ILE A 149 5.19 15.72 -7.18
N ARG A 150 4.18 16.41 -6.67
CA ARG A 150 3.87 17.81 -7.04
C ARG A 150 3.83 18.71 -5.82
N ALA A 151 4.50 19.86 -5.90
CA ALA A 151 4.36 20.93 -4.91
C ALA A 151 3.10 21.74 -5.22
N VAL A 152 2.08 21.66 -4.35
CA VAL A 152 0.81 22.37 -4.53
C VAL A 152 0.58 23.36 -3.40
N ARG A 153 0.09 24.55 -3.72
CA ARG A 153 -0.29 25.53 -2.70
C ARG A 153 -1.62 25.11 -2.08
N MET A 154 -1.57 24.70 -0.80
CA MET A 154 -2.71 24.21 -0.04
C MET A 154 -2.88 25.01 1.25
N PRO A 155 -4.09 25.03 1.85
CA PRO A 155 -4.32 25.56 3.20
C PRO A 155 -3.34 24.97 4.24
N SER A 156 -3.03 25.75 5.28
CA SER A 156 -2.05 25.40 6.32
C SER A 156 -2.48 24.31 7.30
N HIS A 157 -3.47 23.49 6.95
CA HIS A 157 -3.91 22.33 7.73
C HIS A 157 -3.87 21.05 6.88
N LEU A 158 -3.43 21.16 5.62
CA LEU A 158 -3.28 20.04 4.69
C LEU A 158 -1.80 19.89 4.37
N PHE A 159 -1.25 18.71 4.68
CA PHE A 159 0.14 18.38 4.42
C PHE A 159 0.35 17.89 3.00
N GLY A 160 -0.57 17.07 2.50
CA GLY A 160 -0.53 16.51 1.16
C GLY A 160 -1.70 15.58 0.91
N GLY A 161 -1.59 14.78 -0.14
CA GLY A 161 -2.55 13.74 -0.46
C GLY A 161 -2.18 12.97 -1.73
N TYR A 162 -2.43 11.67 -1.72
CA TYR A 162 -2.45 10.82 -2.89
C TYR A 162 -3.72 11.04 -3.71
N SER A 163 -3.57 11.11 -5.04
CA SER A 163 -4.66 11.22 -6.01
C SER A 163 -4.82 9.92 -6.78
N PRO A 164 -5.87 9.13 -6.52
CA PRO A 164 -6.12 7.86 -7.22
C PRO A 164 -6.48 8.03 -8.70
N GLU A 165 -7.04 9.20 -9.06
CA GLU A 165 -7.40 9.54 -10.45
C GLU A 165 -6.15 9.87 -11.27
N SER A 166 -5.26 10.70 -10.73
CA SER A 166 -4.07 11.16 -11.45
C SER A 166 -2.79 10.41 -11.11
N LYS A 167 -2.89 9.39 -10.23
CA LYS A 167 -1.80 8.54 -9.71
C LYS A 167 -0.60 9.37 -9.27
N SER A 168 -0.83 10.43 -8.51
CA SER A 168 0.20 11.38 -8.06
C SER A 168 0.11 11.66 -6.58
N ILE A 169 1.19 12.18 -6.02
CA ILE A 169 1.25 12.64 -4.64
C ILE A 169 1.45 14.16 -4.66
N ASP A 170 0.51 14.89 -4.08
CA ASP A 170 0.63 16.33 -3.91
C ASP A 170 1.13 16.61 -2.48
N ILE A 171 2.15 17.45 -2.34
CA ILE A 171 2.69 17.90 -1.05
C ILE A 171 2.55 19.41 -0.96
N ASN A 172 2.20 19.94 0.21
CA ASN A 172 2.01 21.37 0.42
C ASN A 172 3.32 22.13 0.19
N ALA A 173 3.38 22.92 -0.88
CA ALA A 173 4.56 23.70 -1.26
C ALA A 173 5.05 24.60 -0.12
N SER A 174 4.14 25.13 0.69
CA SER A 174 4.49 26.01 1.81
C SER A 174 5.23 25.27 2.93
N TYR A 175 4.98 23.96 3.09
CA TYR A 175 5.68 23.12 4.06
C TYR A 175 7.04 22.66 3.54
N ILE A 176 7.16 22.38 2.24
CA ILE A 176 8.46 22.11 1.60
C ILE A 176 9.38 23.34 1.74
N GLU A 177 8.86 24.55 1.58
CA GLU A 177 9.64 25.78 1.81
C GLU A 177 10.02 25.94 3.29
N GLN A 178 9.06 25.78 4.21
CA GLN A 178 9.32 25.91 5.65
C GLN A 178 10.29 24.87 6.20
N SER A 179 10.39 23.70 5.57
CA SER A 179 11.29 22.62 5.98
C SER A 179 12.78 22.95 5.93
N GLU A 180 13.21 24.05 5.29
CA GLU A 180 14.61 24.52 5.44
C GLU A 180 14.88 25.22 6.78
N TYR A 181 13.86 25.66 7.50
CA TYR A 181 14.04 26.39 8.75
C TYR A 181 13.60 25.58 9.97
N ASP A 182 12.66 24.67 9.81
CA ASP A 182 12.08 23.88 10.88
C ASP A 182 12.32 22.38 10.63
N TYR A 183 13.11 21.77 11.53
CA TYR A 183 13.41 20.34 11.49
C TYR A 183 12.15 19.47 11.63
N ASN A 184 11.15 19.92 12.41
CA ASN A 184 9.89 19.18 12.51
C ASN A 184 9.17 19.20 11.16
N MET A 185 9.13 20.36 10.49
CA MET A 185 8.52 20.46 9.16
C MET A 185 9.29 19.64 8.10
N TYR A 186 10.61 19.55 8.23
CA TYR A 186 11.41 18.62 7.43
C TYR A 186 10.99 17.17 7.65
N ARG A 187 10.82 16.73 8.90
CA ARG A 187 10.30 15.39 9.20
C ARG A 187 8.90 15.18 8.63
N GLU A 188 8.00 16.15 8.78
CA GLU A 188 6.62 16.07 8.24
C GLU A 188 6.58 15.97 6.71
N VAL A 189 7.50 16.62 5.98
CA VAL A 189 7.58 16.48 4.52
C VAL A 189 7.98 15.06 4.13
N LEU A 190 8.90 14.43 4.85
CA LEU A 190 9.28 13.03 4.60
C LEU A 190 8.17 12.07 5.03
N ASP A 191 7.52 12.33 6.17
CA ASP A 191 6.36 11.55 6.63
C ASP A 191 5.25 11.57 5.58
N THR A 192 4.91 12.76 5.08
CA THR A 192 3.91 12.91 4.00
C THR A 192 4.31 12.15 2.74
N LEU A 193 5.58 12.21 2.33
CA LEU A 193 6.05 11.45 1.17
C LEU A 193 5.81 9.94 1.34
N ILE A 194 6.19 9.39 2.49
CA ILE A 194 6.11 7.94 2.75
C ILE A 194 4.67 7.50 2.99
N HIS A 195 3.88 8.28 3.75
CA HIS A 195 2.48 8.02 4.05
C HIS A 195 1.64 7.99 2.77
N GLU A 196 1.77 9.02 1.92
CA GLU A 196 1.04 9.08 0.65
C GLU A 196 1.59 8.07 -0.37
N GLY A 197 2.88 7.74 -0.31
CA GLY A 197 3.47 6.62 -1.05
C GLY A 197 2.85 5.27 -0.65
N ARG A 198 2.62 5.05 0.65
CA ARG A 198 1.94 3.85 1.14
C ARG A 198 0.48 3.81 0.67
N HIS A 199 -0.21 4.95 0.58
CA HIS A 199 -1.52 5.01 -0.08
C HIS A 199 -1.48 4.62 -1.56
N ALA A 200 -0.44 5.03 -2.31
CA ALA A 200 -0.24 4.58 -3.68
C ALA A 200 0.00 3.06 -3.76
N TYR A 201 0.76 2.49 -2.82
CA TYR A 201 0.95 1.04 -2.71
C TYR A 201 -0.34 0.28 -2.38
N GLN A 202 -1.12 0.76 -1.42
CA GLN A 202 -2.40 0.15 -1.07
C GLN A 202 -3.37 0.21 -2.27
N ASP A 203 -3.44 1.34 -2.97
CA ASP A 203 -4.25 1.48 -4.18
C ASP A 203 -3.85 0.51 -5.29
N TYR A 204 -2.54 0.35 -5.51
CA TYR A 204 -2.03 -0.60 -6.48
C TYR A 204 -2.46 -2.03 -6.14
N ASN A 205 -2.33 -2.43 -4.88
CA ASN A 205 -2.68 -3.77 -4.42
C ASN A 205 -4.18 -4.07 -4.48
N VAL A 206 -5.03 -3.08 -4.19
CA VAL A 206 -6.48 -3.24 -4.21
C VAL A 206 -7.05 -3.15 -5.63
N ASN A 207 -6.58 -2.20 -6.44
CA ASN A 207 -7.24 -1.81 -7.68
C ASN A 207 -6.49 -2.21 -8.97
N VAL A 208 -5.23 -2.66 -8.88
CA VAL A 208 -4.41 -3.02 -10.04
C VAL A 208 -3.96 -4.47 -9.95
N CYS A 209 -3.07 -4.77 -9.01
CA CYS A 209 -2.42 -6.06 -8.89
C CYS A 209 -1.98 -6.29 -7.44
N GLU A 210 -2.53 -7.34 -6.83
CA GLU A 210 -2.15 -7.74 -5.48
C GLU A 210 -0.77 -8.41 -5.48
N ILE A 211 0.23 -7.63 -5.08
CA ILE A 211 1.63 -8.02 -4.91
C ILE A 211 2.06 -8.01 -3.44
N HIS A 212 1.20 -7.51 -2.54
CA HIS A 212 1.46 -7.48 -1.12
C HIS A 212 1.38 -8.89 -0.54
N PRO A 213 2.35 -9.33 0.26
CA PRO A 213 2.43 -10.71 0.73
C PRO A 213 1.29 -11.15 1.66
N ARG A 214 0.56 -10.22 2.28
CA ARG A 214 -0.49 -10.53 3.25
C ARG A 214 -1.87 -10.16 2.71
N HIS A 215 -2.50 -11.12 2.04
CA HIS A 215 -3.84 -10.95 1.46
C HIS A 215 -4.88 -10.35 2.44
N SER A 216 -4.85 -10.77 3.71
CA SER A 216 -5.78 -10.24 4.73
C SER A 216 -5.68 -8.73 4.95
N GLU A 217 -4.49 -8.14 4.76
CA GLU A 217 -4.30 -6.69 4.88
C GLU A 217 -4.88 -5.97 3.65
N VAL A 218 -4.66 -6.53 2.46
CA VAL A 218 -5.24 -6.02 1.21
C VAL A 218 -6.77 -6.04 1.27
N SER A 219 -7.36 -7.13 1.76
CA SER A 219 -8.82 -7.22 1.98
C SER A 219 -9.30 -6.17 2.98
N SER A 220 -8.56 -5.92 4.06
CA SER A 220 -8.91 -4.86 5.03
C SER A 220 -8.80 -3.45 4.44
N TRP A 221 -7.83 -3.19 3.55
CA TRP A 221 -7.74 -1.93 2.83
C TRP A 221 -8.92 -1.78 1.86
N ALA A 222 -9.25 -2.85 1.11
CA ALA A 222 -10.36 -2.87 0.16
C ALA A 222 -11.70 -2.53 0.82
N GLU A 223 -11.98 -3.04 2.03
CA GLU A 223 -13.20 -2.70 2.80
C GLU A 223 -13.33 -1.19 3.06
N THR A 224 -12.21 -0.49 3.23
CA THR A 224 -12.20 0.98 3.42
C THR A 224 -12.19 1.77 2.11
N MET A 225 -11.85 1.14 0.98
CA MET A 225 -11.85 1.75 -0.35
C MET A 225 -13.17 1.52 -1.14
N GLU A 226 -13.89 0.42 -0.88
CA GLU A 226 -15.10 0.03 -1.61
C GLU A 226 -16.26 1.02 -1.42
N GLY A 227 -16.98 1.32 -2.52
CA GLY A 227 -18.04 2.35 -2.56
C GLY A 227 -17.62 3.66 -3.23
N GLY A 228 -16.44 3.68 -3.86
CA GLY A 228 -15.94 4.81 -4.66
C GLY A 228 -15.35 5.93 -3.82
N LYS A 229 -14.91 5.62 -2.61
CA LYS A 229 -14.56 6.66 -1.66
C LYS A 229 -13.35 6.25 -0.82
N TRP A 230 -12.22 6.72 -1.29
CA TRP A 230 -11.07 7.22 -0.52
C TRP A 230 -11.41 8.14 0.65
N GLY A 231 -12.69 8.38 0.92
CA GLY A 231 -13.13 9.24 1.98
C GLY A 231 -13.76 8.38 3.05
N TYR A 232 -13.41 8.65 4.28
CA TYR A 232 -14.43 8.70 5.30
C TYR A 232 -15.54 9.69 4.88
N HIS A 233 -16.82 9.29 4.87
CA HIS A 233 -17.97 10.19 4.55
C HIS A 233 -18.56 10.92 5.72
N GLY A 234 -18.05 10.65 6.92
CA GLY A 234 -18.45 11.47 8.03
C GLY A 234 -17.78 12.84 7.95
N ASP A 235 -18.33 13.74 8.73
CA ASP A 235 -17.84 15.10 8.83
C ASP A 235 -16.51 15.13 9.62
N THR A 236 -15.38 15.25 8.91
CA THR A 236 -14.05 15.40 9.51
C THR A 236 -13.85 16.75 10.20
N SER A 237 -14.77 17.71 10.05
CA SER A 237 -14.73 18.96 10.83
C SER A 237 -15.09 18.75 12.30
N THR A 238 -15.61 17.58 12.65
CA THR A 238 -15.87 17.17 14.04
C THR A 238 -14.73 16.31 14.58
N LEU A 239 -14.45 16.43 15.87
CA LEU A 239 -13.45 15.56 16.55
C LEU A 239 -13.77 14.07 16.40
N LEU A 240 -15.05 13.70 16.45
CA LEU A 240 -15.45 12.30 16.26
C LEU A 240 -15.18 11.87 14.82
N GLY A 241 -15.50 12.71 13.83
CA GLY A 241 -15.29 12.35 12.44
C GLY A 241 -13.82 12.29 12.04
N GLN A 242 -13.00 13.20 12.55
CA GLN A 242 -11.56 13.12 12.39
C GLN A 242 -11.01 11.80 12.97
N ARG A 243 -11.43 11.42 14.18
CA ARG A 243 -11.00 10.14 14.78
C ARG A 243 -11.43 8.92 13.97
N LEU A 244 -12.64 8.93 13.44
CA LEU A 244 -13.15 7.82 12.65
C LEU A 244 -12.41 7.68 11.31
N TYR A 245 -12.02 8.80 10.70
CA TYR A 245 -11.10 8.82 9.56
C TYR A 245 -9.73 8.23 9.92
N GLU A 246 -9.10 8.73 10.99
CA GLU A 246 -7.79 8.26 11.45
C GLU A 246 -7.76 6.77 11.84
N GLN A 247 -8.92 6.18 12.14
CA GLN A 247 -9.11 4.78 12.53
C GLN A 247 -9.41 3.83 11.36
N GLN A 248 -9.49 4.32 10.13
CA GLN A 248 -9.60 3.44 8.96
C GLN A 248 -8.34 2.58 8.83
N SER A 249 -8.50 1.31 8.44
CA SER A 249 -7.38 0.35 8.29
C SER A 249 -6.28 0.89 7.37
N ILE A 250 -6.67 1.51 6.25
CA ILE A 250 -5.77 2.14 5.29
C ILE A 250 -4.92 3.27 5.92
N GLU A 251 -5.53 4.12 6.75
CA GLU A 251 -4.88 5.24 7.44
C GLU A 251 -4.00 4.77 8.61
N ILE A 252 -4.42 3.72 9.32
CA ILE A 252 -3.63 3.12 10.39
C ILE A 252 -2.36 2.47 9.82
N ASP A 253 -2.49 1.71 8.73
CA ASP A 253 -1.35 1.07 8.05
C ASP A 253 -0.38 2.12 7.49
N ALA A 254 -0.87 3.11 6.74
CA ALA A 254 -0.03 4.17 6.16
C ALA A 254 0.77 4.93 7.23
N ARG A 255 0.10 5.31 8.32
CA ARG A 255 0.73 6.03 9.44
C ARG A 255 1.77 5.19 10.17
N ASN A 256 1.47 3.94 10.47
CA ASN A 256 2.41 3.06 11.17
C ASN A 256 3.63 2.77 10.29
N PHE A 257 3.41 2.50 9.01
CA PHE A 257 4.49 2.24 8.05
C PHE A 257 5.41 3.46 7.91
N ALA A 258 4.86 4.66 7.72
CA ALA A 258 5.65 5.89 7.64
C ALA A 258 6.44 6.17 8.93
N MET A 259 5.81 5.97 10.08
CA MET A 259 6.46 6.11 11.39
C MET A 259 7.63 5.14 11.54
N ASP A 260 7.43 3.85 11.22
CA ASP A 260 8.47 2.83 11.34
C ASP A 260 9.65 3.10 10.39
N VAL A 261 9.40 3.57 9.16
CA VAL A 261 10.44 4.00 8.22
C VAL A 261 11.25 5.16 8.77
N LEU A 262 10.58 6.22 9.27
CA LEU A 262 11.26 7.40 9.77
C LEU A 262 12.04 7.13 11.05
N ASP A 263 11.48 6.36 11.97
CA ASP A 263 12.17 5.96 13.19
C ASP A 263 13.42 5.12 12.88
N ARG A 264 13.33 4.25 11.85
CA ARG A 264 14.47 3.47 11.39
C ARG A 264 15.52 4.34 10.69
N PHE A 265 15.11 5.31 9.89
CA PHE A 265 15.99 6.30 9.27
C PHE A 265 16.74 7.12 10.31
N GLU A 266 16.05 7.63 11.34
CA GLU A 266 16.68 8.40 12.41
C GLU A 266 17.69 7.57 13.20
N GLN A 267 17.38 6.30 13.50
CA GLN A 267 18.35 5.40 14.13
C GLN A 267 19.63 5.27 13.30
N LYS A 268 19.54 5.22 11.97
CA LYS A 268 20.70 5.12 11.06
C LYS A 268 21.52 6.40 11.04
N GLN A 269 20.89 7.57 11.22
CA GLN A 269 21.60 8.86 11.30
C GLN A 269 22.37 9.06 12.62
N MET A 270 22.07 8.27 13.67
CA MET A 270 22.75 8.34 14.96
C MET A 270 24.04 7.49 15.05
N VAL A 271 24.33 6.66 14.05
CA VAL A 271 25.48 5.73 13.98
C VAL A 271 26.63 6.32 13.17
#